data_AF-A0A0C2D5G7-F1
#
_entry.id   AF-A0A0C2D5G7-F1
#
_cell.length_a   1.000
_cell.length_b   1.000
_cell.length_c   1.000
_cell.angle_alpha   90.00
_cell.angle_beta   90.00
_cell.angle_gamma   90.00
#
_symmetry.space_group_name_H-M   'P 1'
#
loop_
_entity.id
_entity.type
_entity.pdbx_description
1 polymer ?
#
loop_
_entity_poly.entity_id
_entity_poly.type
_entity_poly.pdbx_seq_one_letter_code
_entity_poly.pdbx_strand_id
1 'polypeptide(L)'
;MTPNSRLNEKTPAEVLLRRKLRTRMSVLVPQPECAEDPLATGRRERMEKQFGRKHGVVERKFEAGDEVYAKPWKAPHFHCCGETRRLS
;
A
#
# COMPACT_ATOMS: atom_id res chain seq x y z
N MET A 1 22.26 1.77 3.52
CA MET A 1 23.45 2.65 3.39
C MET A 1 23.24 3.82 4.32
N THR A 2 24.25 4.19 5.10
CA THR A 2 24.11 5.16 6.19
C THR A 2 24.60 6.53 5.74
N PRO A 3 23.74 7.56 5.70
CA PRO A 3 24.16 8.93 5.42
C PRO A 3 24.98 9.47 6.60
N ASN A 4 25.91 10.38 6.32
CA ASN A 4 26.75 11.01 7.35
C ASN A 4 26.57 12.53 7.29
N SER A 5 26.20 13.15 8.42
CA SER A 5 25.98 14.60 8.53
C SER A 5 27.22 15.43 8.23
N ARG A 6 28.42 14.92 8.54
CA ARG A 6 29.70 15.57 8.20
C ARG A 6 30.03 15.53 6.71
N LEU A 7 29.34 14.69 5.94
CA LEU A 7 29.53 14.51 4.50
C LEU A 7 28.36 15.10 3.70
N ASN A 8 27.71 16.16 4.20
CA ASN A 8 26.54 16.76 3.56
C ASN A 8 25.44 15.71 3.28
N GLU A 9 25.18 14.85 4.26
CA GLU A 9 24.21 13.74 4.20
C GLU A 9 24.52 12.68 3.12
N LYS A 10 25.71 12.71 2.51
CA LYS A 10 26.16 11.66 1.59
C LYS A 10 26.66 10.45 2.36
N THR A 11 26.53 9.30 1.74
CA THR A 11 27.13 8.07 2.27
C THR A 11 28.63 8.04 1.91
N PRO A 12 29.50 7.42 2.72
CA PRO A 12 30.93 7.30 2.40
C PRO A 12 31.19 6.68 1.00
N ALA A 13 30.38 5.71 0.59
CA ALA A 13 30.49 5.08 -0.72
C ALA A 13 30.12 6.03 -1.88
N GLU A 14 29.19 6.98 -1.68
CA GLU A 14 28.86 8.00 -2.69
C GLU A 14 29.99 9.02 -2.86
N VAL A 15 30.68 9.37 -1.77
CA VAL A 15 31.87 10.24 -1.82
C VAL A 15 33.01 9.54 -2.57
N LEU A 16 33.23 8.26 -2.27
CA LEU A 16 34.27 7.45 -2.92
C LEU A 16 34.03 7.32 -4.44
N LEU A 17 32.80 6.99 -4.84
CA LEU A 17 32.46 6.71 -6.25
C LEU A 17 32.08 7.97 -7.04
N ARG A 18 32.05 9.14 -6.39
CA ARG A 18 31.64 10.45 -6.96
C ARG A 18 30.31 10.42 -7.71
N ARG A 19 29.42 9.49 -7.36
CA ARG A 19 28.09 9.33 -7.96
C ARG A 19 27.08 8.96 -6.89
N LYS A 20 25.80 9.30 -7.13
CA LYS A 20 24.69 8.87 -6.26
C LYS A 20 24.44 7.37 -6.42
N LEU A 21 24.33 6.65 -5.31
CA LEU A 21 24.03 5.22 -5.32
C LEU A 21 22.52 5.02 -5.21
N ARG A 22 21.91 4.45 -6.26
CA ARG A 22 20.51 4.01 -6.21
C ARG A 22 20.41 2.72 -5.40
N THR A 23 19.63 2.76 -4.32
CA THR A 23 19.40 1.64 -3.41
C THR A 23 17.92 1.24 -3.42
N ARG A 24 17.59 0.04 -2.92
CA ARG A 24 16.18 -0.37 -2.76
C ARG A 24 15.39 0.63 -1.92
N MET A 25 15.99 1.20 -0.87
CA MET A 25 15.33 2.22 -0.05
C MET A 25 15.04 3.50 -0.82
N SER A 26 15.92 3.94 -1.73
CA SER A 26 15.65 5.11 -2.58
C SER A 26 14.48 4.92 -3.55
N VAL A 27 14.07 3.68 -3.82
CA VAL A 27 12.89 3.35 -4.63
C VAL A 27 11.60 3.43 -3.80
N LEU A 28 11.71 3.23 -2.48
CA LEU A 28 10.57 3.24 -1.56
C LEU A 28 10.21 4.65 -1.06
N VAL A 29 11.05 5.66 -1.34
CA VAL A 29 10.76 7.05 -0.97
C VAL A 29 9.59 7.54 -1.83
N PRO A 30 8.46 7.95 -1.20
CA PRO A 30 7.36 8.55 -1.94
C PRO A 30 7.88 9.79 -2.66
N GLN A 31 7.67 9.87 -3.98
CA GLN A 31 7.97 11.11 -4.69
C GLN A 31 6.88 12.12 -4.32
N PRO A 32 7.24 13.26 -3.69
CA PRO A 32 6.30 14.36 -3.57
C PRO A 32 6.02 14.82 -5.00
N GLU A 33 4.73 14.95 -5.35
CA GLU A 33 4.26 15.49 -6.63
C GLU A 33 4.65 14.67 -7.88
N CYS A 34 4.29 13.39 -7.90
CA CYS A 34 4.02 12.73 -9.18
C CYS A 34 2.64 13.15 -9.67
N ALA A 35 2.61 13.88 -10.79
CA ALA A 35 1.48 13.87 -11.71
C ALA A 35 0.91 12.44 -11.79
N GLU A 36 -0.42 12.30 -11.75
CA GLU A 36 -1.10 11.01 -11.91
C GLU A 36 -0.36 10.18 -12.95
N ASP A 37 0.19 9.04 -12.51
CA ASP A 37 0.98 8.18 -13.39
C ASP A 37 0.12 7.91 -14.62
N PRO A 38 0.58 8.23 -15.84
CA PRO A 38 -0.22 8.09 -17.05
C PRO A 38 -0.68 6.63 -17.27
N LEU A 39 -0.06 5.66 -16.60
CA LEU A 39 -0.43 4.24 -16.60
C LEU A 39 -1.22 3.82 -15.35
N ALA A 40 -1.55 4.72 -14.43
CA ALA A 40 -2.26 4.43 -13.19
C ALA A 40 -3.62 3.77 -13.45
N THR A 41 -4.36 4.28 -14.44
CA THR A 41 -5.66 3.75 -14.88
C THR A 41 -5.51 2.29 -15.34
N GLY A 42 -4.56 2.02 -16.23
CA GLY A 42 -4.29 0.68 -16.74
C GLY A 42 -3.81 -0.30 -15.65
N ARG A 43 -3.05 0.16 -14.65
CA ARG A 43 -2.70 -0.68 -13.50
C ARG A 43 -3.90 -1.01 -12.62
N ARG A 44 -4.77 -0.04 -12.33
CA ARG A 44 -5.99 -0.26 -11.53
C ARG A 44 -6.88 -1.29 -12.20
N GLU A 45 -7.13 -1.13 -13.50
CA GLU A 45 -7.93 -2.08 -14.28
C GLU A 45 -7.34 -3.50 -14.28
N ARG A 46 -6.02 -3.64 -14.43
CA ARG A 46 -5.35 -4.96 -14.37
C ARG A 46 -5.47 -5.59 -12.97
N MET A 47 -5.36 -4.79 -11.92
CA MET A 47 -5.48 -5.23 -10.53
C MET A 47 -6.90 -5.75 -10.25
N GLU A 48 -7.91 -5.01 -10.70
CA GLU A 48 -9.32 -5.38 -10.59
C GLU A 48 -9.62 -6.67 -11.37
N LYS A 49 -9.14 -6.80 -12.62
CA LYS A 49 -9.25 -8.03 -13.40
C LYS A 49 -8.60 -9.23 -12.71
N GLN A 50 -7.41 -9.03 -12.12
CA GLN A 50 -6.72 -10.11 -11.41
C GLN A 50 -7.49 -10.52 -10.15
N PHE A 51 -8.03 -9.56 -9.40
CA PHE A 51 -8.87 -9.82 -8.25
C PHE A 51 -10.12 -10.60 -8.66
N GLY A 52 -10.84 -10.13 -9.68
CA GLY A 52 -12.04 -10.79 -10.19
C GLY A 52 -11.79 -12.23 -10.60
N ARG A 53 -10.69 -12.50 -11.31
CA ARG A 53 -10.27 -13.86 -11.68
C ARG A 53 -9.99 -14.74 -10.47
N LYS A 54 -9.30 -14.22 -9.45
CA LYS A 54 -8.94 -15.01 -8.25
C LYS A 54 -10.13 -15.32 -7.35
N HIS A 55 -11.08 -14.40 -7.27
CA HIS A 55 -12.20 -14.50 -6.33
C HIS A 55 -13.52 -14.91 -6.99
N GLY A 56 -13.52 -15.20 -8.31
CA GLY A 56 -14.72 -15.58 -9.04
C GLY A 56 -15.78 -14.48 -9.03
N VAL A 57 -15.35 -13.22 -9.06
CA VAL A 57 -16.28 -12.08 -9.04
C VAL A 57 -17.11 -12.11 -10.32
N VAL A 58 -18.43 -12.15 -10.17
CA VAL A 58 -19.38 -12.05 -11.27
C VAL A 58 -19.96 -10.64 -11.27
N GLU A 59 -19.78 -9.91 -12.37
CA GLU A 59 -20.45 -8.61 -12.55
C GLU A 59 -21.96 -8.82 -12.56
N ARG A 60 -22.67 -8.20 -11.61
CA ARG A 60 -24.13 -8.19 -11.55
C ARG A 60 -24.62 -6.77 -11.82
N LYS A 61 -25.55 -6.65 -12.76
CA LYS A 61 -26.32 -5.42 -12.98
C LYS A 61 -27.65 -5.59 -12.25
N PHE A 62 -28.07 -4.55 -11.54
CA PHE A 62 -29.35 -4.50 -10.84
C PHE A 62 -30.14 -3.34 -11.43
N GLU A 63 -31.42 -3.56 -11.66
CA GLU A 63 -32.37 -2.55 -12.09
C GLU A 63 -33.28 -2.11 -10.94
N ALA A 64 -33.91 -0.94 -11.08
CA ALA A 64 -34.83 -0.43 -10.07
C ALA A 64 -36.06 -1.35 -9.98
N GLY A 65 -36.27 -1.95 -8.81
CA GLY A 65 -37.33 -2.92 -8.57
C GLY A 65 -36.84 -4.36 -8.37
N ASP A 66 -35.56 -4.64 -8.61
CA ASP A 66 -34.97 -5.95 -8.32
C ASP A 66 -34.95 -6.24 -6.82
N GLU A 67 -35.39 -7.44 -6.44
CA GLU A 67 -35.23 -7.94 -5.07
C GLU A 67 -33.77 -8.32 -4.81
N VAL A 68 -33.13 -7.56 -3.93
CA VAL A 68 -31.72 -7.77 -3.55
C VAL A 68 -31.59 -8.20 -2.10
N TYR A 69 -30.71 -9.17 -1.85
CA TYR A 69 -30.35 -9.56 -0.50
C TYR A 69 -29.37 -8.55 0.11
N ALA A 70 -29.80 -7.82 1.13
CA ALA A 70 -28.94 -6.90 1.89
C ALA A 70 -28.45 -7.57 3.18
N LYS A 71 -27.13 -7.64 3.36
CA LYS A 71 -26.55 -8.10 4.63
C LYS A 71 -26.45 -6.90 5.58
N PRO A 72 -27.16 -6.88 6.72
CA PRO A 72 -27.03 -5.81 7.70
C PRO A 72 -25.61 -5.79 8.25
N TRP A 73 -24.97 -4.63 8.25
CA TRP A 73 -23.64 -4.47 8.84
C TRP A 73 -23.75 -4.64 10.36
N LYS A 74 -22.90 -5.48 10.93
CA LYS A 74 -22.75 -5.65 12.38
C LYS A 74 -21.35 -5.20 12.76
N ALA A 75 -21.25 -4.43 13.84
CA ALA A 75 -19.96 -4.02 14.37
C ALA A 75 -19.12 -5.28 14.69
N PRO A 76 -17.87 -5.36 14.21
CA PRO A 76 -16.99 -6.46 14.57
C PRO A 76 -16.78 -6.47 16.08
N HIS A 77 -17.06 -7.62 16.71
CA HIS A 77 -16.75 -7.81 18.12
C HIS A 77 -15.27 -8.13 18.25
N PHE A 78 -14.48 -7.11 18.57
CA PHE A 78 -13.06 -7.28 18.85
C PHE A 78 -12.88 -7.81 20.27
N HIS A 79 -12.40 -9.05 20.40
CA HIS A 79 -11.88 -9.54 21.68
C HIS A 79 -10.51 -8.91 21.92
N CYS A 80 -10.45 -7.94 22.82
CA CYS A 80 -9.17 -7.41 23.28
C CYS A 80 -8.59 -8.40 24.31
N CYS A 81 -7.61 -9.21 23.90
CA CYS A 81 -6.81 -10.01 24.83
C CYS A 81 -5.87 -9.07 25.59
N GLY A 82 -6.40 -8.38 26.61
CA GLY A 82 -5.61 -7.65 27.59
C GLY A 82 -5.03 -8.64 28.60
N GLU A 83 -3.75 -8.99 28.45
CA GLU A 83 -3.00 -9.68 29.49
C GLU A 83 -2.82 -8.72 30.68
N THR A 84 -3.69 -8.86 31.69
CA THR A 84 -3.56 -8.12 32.94
C THR A 84 -2.40 -8.71 33.75
N ARG A 85 -1.19 -8.20 33.54
CA ARG A 85 -0.09 -8.44 34.49
C ARG A 85 -0.43 -7.73 35.80
N ARG A 86 -0.94 -8.50 36.77
CA ARG A 86 -0.97 -8.08 38.17
C ARG A 86 0.48 -7.90 38.64
N LEU A 87 0.85 -6.66 38.96
CA LEU A 87 2.05 -6.38 39.72
C LEU A 87 1.73 -6.68 41.19
N SER A 88 2.42 -7.68 41.74
CA SER A 88 2.48 -8.00 43.18
C SER A 88 3.58 -7.20 43.85
#